data_AF-A0ABD5TF94-F1
#
_entry.id   AF-A0ABD5TF94-F1
#
_cell.length_a   1.000
_cell.length_b   1.000
_cell.length_c   1.000
_cell.angle_alpha   90.00
_cell.angle_beta   90.00
_cell.angle_gamma   90.00
#
_symmetry.space_group_name_H-M   'P 1'
#
loop_
_entity.id
_entity.type
_entity.pdbx_description
1 polymer ?
#
loop_
_entity_poly.entity_id
_entity_poly.type
_entity_poly.pdbx_seq_one_letter_code
_entity_poly.pdbx_strand_id
1 'polypeptide(L)'
;MGDAQTSSGAMGTDRSNAAGVGDRVSFGAGAVAGLGAYLLGYLVTYVTQAGAMRDRLSGLNFLASLFGGDPVAAWQGVGWYFYNAHFVSVVSPTFGGGTRSSDLLASADANLAYLYAVPPVALLLAGAAVAAINDSSDPTDGALAALGVVPAYFALAVVGTVLFAYGVGDAGSVHPDYVTGALLAGLVYPAVFGSVGGALASAVRSA
;
A
#
# COMPACT_ATOMS: atom_id res chain seq x y z
N MET A 1 -57.06 12.83 34.05
CA MET A 1 -55.69 13.22 34.42
C MET A 1 -54.80 12.02 34.14
N GLY A 2 -54.05 12.05 33.05
CA GLY A 2 -53.13 10.96 32.71
C GLY A 2 -52.95 10.77 31.21
N ASP A 3 -52.30 11.73 30.54
CA ASP A 3 -51.72 11.49 29.22
C ASP A 3 -50.22 11.30 29.41
N ALA A 4 -49.78 10.06 29.21
CA ALA A 4 -48.38 9.68 29.20
C ALA A 4 -47.75 10.16 27.88
N GLN A 5 -46.89 11.17 27.96
CA GLN A 5 -45.95 11.48 26.89
C GLN A 5 -44.90 10.38 26.80
N THR A 6 -45.04 9.47 25.85
CA THR A 6 -43.96 8.56 25.46
C THR A 6 -43.04 9.23 24.45
N SER A 7 -41.87 9.57 24.96
CA SER A 7 -40.63 9.85 24.24
C SER A 7 -40.44 8.97 22.98
N SER A 8 -40.33 9.61 21.82
CA SER A 8 -39.83 9.00 20.58
C SER A 8 -38.99 10.04 19.83
N GLY A 9 -37.75 10.24 20.28
CA GLY A 9 -36.91 11.33 19.77
C GLY A 9 -35.41 11.05 19.64
N ALA A 10 -34.91 9.83 19.86
CA ALA A 10 -33.46 9.62 19.99
C ALA A 10 -32.86 8.40 19.26
N MET A 11 -33.53 7.83 18.25
CA MET A 11 -33.02 6.62 17.57
C MET A 11 -33.13 6.69 16.02
N GLY A 12 -32.74 7.83 15.43
CA GLY A 12 -32.84 8.05 13.97
C GLY A 12 -31.58 8.59 13.27
N THR A 13 -30.55 9.02 14.01
CA THR A 13 -29.41 9.78 13.45
C THR A 13 -28.24 8.92 12.98
N ASP A 14 -28.09 7.70 13.51
CA ASP A 14 -26.86 6.92 13.27
C ASP A 14 -26.90 6.10 11.98
N ARG A 15 -28.10 5.68 11.53
CA ARG A 15 -28.25 4.91 10.28
C ARG A 15 -28.22 5.78 9.03
N SER A 16 -28.65 7.03 9.13
CA SER A 16 -28.63 7.98 8.00
C SER A 16 -27.22 8.44 7.65
N ASN A 17 -26.36 8.65 8.65
CA ASN A 17 -24.95 9.02 8.41
C ASN A 17 -24.13 7.89 7.79
N ALA A 18 -24.30 6.64 8.23
CA ALA A 18 -23.58 5.50 7.66
C ALA A 18 -24.02 5.19 6.21
N ALA A 19 -25.31 5.35 5.90
CA ALA A 19 -25.83 5.23 4.54
C ALA A 19 -25.26 6.32 3.61
N GLY A 20 -25.15 7.56 4.10
CA GLY A 20 -24.63 8.69 3.31
C GLY A 20 -23.12 8.65 3.03
N VAL A 21 -22.32 7.95 3.85
CA VAL A 21 -20.88 7.73 3.59
C VAL A 21 -20.69 6.64 2.54
N GLY A 22 -21.48 5.56 2.60
CA GLY A 22 -21.40 4.46 1.64
C GLY A 22 -21.70 4.89 0.20
N ASP A 23 -22.69 5.78 0.02
CA ASP A 23 -23.07 6.31 -1.30
C ASP A 23 -21.99 7.19 -1.95
N ARG A 24 -21.06 7.72 -1.14
CA ARG A 24 -19.97 8.60 -1.63
C ARG A 24 -18.72 7.82 -2.03
N VAL A 25 -18.62 6.53 -1.68
CA VAL A 25 -17.45 5.71 -2.02
C VAL A 25 -17.60 5.15 -3.44
N SER A 26 -16.66 5.51 -4.33
CA SER A 26 -16.67 5.05 -5.71
C SER A 26 -15.94 3.70 -5.84
N PHE A 27 -16.62 2.59 -5.55
CA PHE A 27 -15.98 1.27 -5.55
C PHE A 27 -15.43 0.83 -6.91
N GLY A 28 -16.15 1.10 -8.01
CA GLY A 28 -15.72 0.70 -9.35
C GLY A 28 -14.46 1.43 -9.82
N ALA A 29 -14.51 2.77 -9.86
CA ALA A 29 -13.37 3.59 -10.24
C ALA A 29 -12.23 3.47 -9.22
N GLY A 30 -12.55 3.42 -7.93
CA GLY A 30 -11.60 3.24 -6.84
C GLY A 30 -10.82 1.94 -6.95
N ALA A 31 -11.48 0.80 -7.20
CA ALA A 31 -10.80 -0.48 -7.32
C ALA A 31 -9.78 -0.49 -8.48
N VAL A 32 -10.17 0.05 -9.65
CA VAL A 32 -9.27 0.17 -10.81
C VAL A 32 -8.10 1.10 -10.50
N ALA A 33 -8.36 2.24 -9.87
CA ALA A 33 -7.33 3.19 -9.48
C ALA A 33 -6.36 2.59 -8.44
N GLY A 34 -6.85 1.83 -7.47
CA GLY A 34 -6.03 1.14 -6.47
C GLY A 34 -5.18 0.01 -7.06
N LEU A 35 -5.76 -0.80 -7.95
CA LEU A 35 -5.00 -1.79 -8.71
C LEU A 35 -3.88 -1.11 -9.53
N GLY A 36 -4.23 -0.05 -10.25
CA GLY A 36 -3.30 0.73 -11.06
C GLY A 36 -2.18 1.36 -10.24
N ALA A 37 -2.51 1.96 -9.08
CA ALA A 37 -1.53 2.58 -8.19
C ALA A 37 -0.50 1.59 -7.68
N TYR A 38 -0.95 0.41 -7.22
CA TYR A 38 -0.06 -0.63 -6.71
C TYR A 38 0.88 -1.13 -7.82
N LEU A 39 0.30 -1.51 -8.95
CA LEU A 39 1.05 -2.09 -10.07
C LEU A 39 2.02 -1.08 -10.68
N LEU A 40 1.60 0.18 -10.85
CA LEU A 40 2.45 1.24 -11.39
C LEU A 40 3.58 1.59 -10.41
N GLY A 41 3.28 1.69 -9.10
CA GLY A 41 4.29 1.94 -8.07
C GLY A 41 5.36 0.85 -8.03
N TYR A 42 4.93 -0.42 -8.05
CA TYR A 42 5.84 -1.56 -8.13
C TYR A 42 6.64 -1.55 -9.45
N LEU A 43 5.99 -1.30 -10.58
CA LEU A 43 6.63 -1.25 -11.89
C LEU A 43 7.71 -0.17 -11.97
N VAL A 44 7.43 1.03 -11.44
CA VAL A 44 8.41 2.12 -11.37
C VAL A 44 9.62 1.67 -10.56
N THR A 45 9.39 1.09 -9.38
CA THR A 45 10.47 0.57 -8.52
C THR A 45 11.25 -0.55 -9.22
N TYR A 46 10.58 -1.42 -9.96
CA TYR A 46 11.22 -2.50 -10.71
C TYR A 46 12.10 -1.98 -11.83
N VAL A 47 11.58 -1.11 -12.69
CA VAL A 47 12.33 -0.59 -13.84
C VAL A 47 13.57 0.19 -13.40
N THR A 48 13.51 0.90 -12.28
CA THR A 48 14.66 1.66 -11.78
C THR A 48 15.65 0.79 -11.00
N GLN A 49 15.18 -0.20 -10.25
CA GLN A 49 16.02 -0.91 -9.27
C GLN A 49 16.42 -2.34 -9.67
N ALA A 50 15.75 -2.97 -10.66
CA ALA A 50 16.00 -4.36 -11.00
C ALA A 50 17.45 -4.62 -11.44
N GLY A 51 18.06 -3.68 -12.18
CA GLY A 51 19.47 -3.78 -12.59
C GLY A 51 20.41 -3.82 -11.38
N ALA A 52 20.36 -2.79 -10.53
CA ALA A 52 21.17 -2.71 -9.32
C ALA A 52 20.94 -3.91 -8.39
N MET A 53 19.70 -4.41 -8.29
CA MET A 53 19.37 -5.59 -7.50
C MET A 53 20.01 -6.86 -8.08
N ARG A 54 19.95 -7.07 -9.39
CA ARG A 54 20.62 -8.21 -10.06
C ARG A 54 22.11 -8.21 -9.82
N ASP A 55 22.75 -7.04 -9.90
CA ASP A 55 24.19 -6.91 -9.70
C ASP A 55 24.56 -7.26 -8.26
N ARG A 56 23.81 -6.74 -7.27
CA ARG A 56 23.99 -7.06 -5.84
C ARG A 56 23.79 -8.55 -5.55
N LEU A 57 22.78 -9.16 -6.17
CA LEU A 57 22.46 -10.58 -5.96
C LEU A 57 23.38 -11.51 -6.75
N SER A 58 24.08 -11.05 -7.79
CA SER A 58 24.89 -11.90 -8.68
C SER A 58 25.95 -12.71 -7.94
N GLY A 59 26.71 -12.06 -7.04
CA GLY A 59 27.73 -12.73 -6.24
C GLY A 59 27.13 -13.73 -5.24
N LEU A 60 26.00 -13.39 -4.62
CA LEU A 60 25.28 -14.27 -3.69
C LEU A 60 24.69 -15.48 -4.41
N ASN A 61 24.05 -15.26 -5.55
CA ASN A 61 23.44 -16.32 -6.37
C ASN A 61 24.50 -17.23 -6.97
N PHE A 62 25.67 -16.72 -7.34
CA PHE A 62 26.79 -17.54 -7.76
C PHE A 62 27.21 -18.51 -6.64
N LEU A 63 27.39 -18.01 -5.42
CA LEU A 63 27.71 -18.87 -4.28
C LEU A 63 26.58 -19.85 -3.97
N ALA A 64 25.32 -19.40 -3.94
CA ALA A 64 24.17 -20.27 -3.73
C ALA A 64 24.15 -21.43 -4.75
N SER A 65 24.38 -21.13 -6.03
CA SER A 65 24.44 -22.16 -7.08
C SER A 65 25.57 -23.19 -6.89
N LEU A 66 26.71 -22.80 -6.31
CA LEU A 66 27.82 -23.71 -6.00
C LEU A 66 27.49 -24.65 -4.83
N PHE A 67 26.66 -24.20 -3.88
CA PHE A 67 26.26 -24.96 -2.69
C PHE A 67 24.86 -25.57 -2.81
N GLY A 68 24.25 -25.55 -4.00
CA GLY A 68 22.93 -26.14 -4.27
C GLY A 68 21.74 -25.38 -3.68
N GLY A 69 21.92 -24.11 -3.31
CA GLY A 69 20.83 -23.24 -2.88
C GLY A 69 20.09 -22.61 -4.06
N ASP A 70 18.82 -22.27 -3.85
CA ASP A 70 18.05 -21.54 -4.85
C ASP A 70 18.61 -20.11 -5.03
N PRO A 71 18.51 -19.53 -6.23
CA PRO A 71 18.88 -18.15 -6.46
C PRO A 71 17.75 -17.20 -6.05
N VAL A 72 18.09 -16.06 -5.44
CA VAL A 72 17.14 -14.98 -5.18
C VAL A 72 16.83 -14.26 -6.47
N ALA A 73 15.55 -14.16 -6.81
CA ALA A 73 15.12 -13.45 -7.99
C ALA A 73 15.05 -11.94 -7.73
N ALA A 74 15.51 -11.13 -8.69
CA ALA A 74 15.55 -9.67 -8.53
C ALA A 74 14.18 -9.03 -8.28
N TRP A 75 13.10 -9.63 -8.82
CA TRP A 75 11.74 -9.14 -8.62
C TRP A 75 11.27 -9.26 -7.16
N GLN A 76 11.77 -10.25 -6.40
CA GLN A 76 11.51 -10.39 -4.96
C GLN A 76 12.23 -9.29 -4.18
N GLY A 77 13.52 -9.08 -4.47
CA GLY A 77 14.32 -8.03 -3.86
C GLY A 77 13.77 -6.62 -4.13
N VAL A 78 13.31 -6.36 -5.35
CA VAL A 78 12.60 -5.12 -5.70
C VAL A 78 11.30 -5.01 -4.91
N GLY A 79 10.55 -6.11 -4.75
CA GLY A 79 9.36 -6.15 -3.91
C GLY A 79 9.65 -5.69 -2.48
N TRP A 80 10.76 -6.13 -1.89
CA TRP A 80 11.19 -5.67 -0.57
C TRP A 80 11.45 -4.16 -0.52
N TYR A 81 12.06 -3.58 -1.56
CA TYR A 81 12.20 -2.11 -1.65
C TYR A 81 10.86 -1.39 -1.76
N PHE A 82 9.94 -1.93 -2.56
CA PHE A 82 8.61 -1.35 -2.68
C PHE A 82 7.85 -1.35 -1.35
N TYR A 83 7.95 -2.42 -0.54
CA TYR A 83 7.36 -2.44 0.81
C TYR A 83 8.08 -1.51 1.79
N ASN A 84 9.41 -1.43 1.74
CA ASN A 84 10.16 -0.46 2.55
C ASN A 84 9.78 0.99 2.23
N ALA A 85 9.44 1.31 0.98
CA ALA A 85 8.93 2.64 0.62
C ALA A 85 7.60 2.99 1.31
N HIS A 86 6.89 1.99 1.85
CA HIS A 86 5.72 2.14 2.71
C HIS A 86 6.04 2.10 4.22
N PHE A 87 7.32 2.19 4.58
CA PHE A 87 7.84 1.93 5.93
C PHE A 87 7.55 0.52 6.47
N VAL A 88 7.39 -0.46 5.58
CA VAL A 88 7.25 -1.87 5.96
C VAL A 88 8.63 -2.49 6.04
N SER A 89 8.98 -2.97 7.23
CA SER A 89 10.26 -3.65 7.46
C SER A 89 10.31 -4.99 6.72
N VAL A 90 11.53 -5.39 6.36
CA VAL A 90 11.80 -6.73 5.83
C VAL A 90 12.29 -7.61 6.98
N VAL A 91 11.59 -8.71 7.18
CA VAL A 91 11.91 -9.73 8.18
C VAL A 91 12.86 -10.72 7.54
N SER A 92 13.92 -11.07 8.25
CA SER A 92 14.93 -12.04 7.82
C SER A 92 15.33 -12.96 8.97
N PRO A 93 15.67 -14.23 8.71
CA PRO A 93 16.08 -15.15 9.77
C PRO A 93 17.48 -14.81 10.30
N THR A 94 17.71 -15.06 11.59
CA THR A 94 19.03 -14.88 12.24
C THR A 94 19.72 -16.20 12.53
N PHE A 95 21.05 -16.23 12.40
CA PHE A 95 21.86 -17.37 12.82
C PHE A 95 21.73 -17.60 14.33
N GLY A 96 21.27 -18.78 14.74
CA GLY A 96 21.00 -19.13 16.14
C GLY A 96 19.52 -19.10 16.55
N GLY A 97 18.61 -18.84 15.60
CA GLY A 97 17.16 -18.78 15.84
C GLY A 97 16.66 -17.34 16.01
N GLY A 98 15.39 -17.10 15.64
CA GLY A 98 14.75 -15.78 15.68
C GLY A 98 14.72 -15.06 14.33
N THR A 99 14.19 -13.83 14.34
CA THR A 99 14.05 -12.97 13.17
C THR A 99 14.58 -11.57 13.44
N ARG A 100 15.10 -10.92 12.40
CA ARG A 100 15.53 -9.53 12.40
C ARG A 100 14.73 -8.74 11.37
N SER A 101 14.14 -7.64 11.83
CA SER A 101 13.54 -6.63 10.97
C SER A 101 14.61 -5.62 10.53
N SER A 102 14.62 -5.30 9.24
CA SER A 102 15.53 -4.31 8.67
C SER A 102 14.80 -3.40 7.70
N ASP A 103 15.15 -2.11 7.74
CA ASP A 103 14.79 -1.16 6.70
C ASP A 103 15.90 -1.15 5.64
N LEU A 104 15.59 -1.68 4.45
CA LEU A 104 16.58 -1.83 3.39
C LEU A 104 16.86 -0.52 2.65
N LEU A 105 15.97 0.48 2.73
CA LEU A 105 16.16 1.79 2.12
C LEU A 105 16.95 2.70 3.05
N ALA A 106 16.67 2.66 4.35
CA ALA A 106 17.42 3.42 5.35
C ALA A 106 18.88 2.94 5.51
N SER A 107 19.16 1.69 5.15
CA SER A 107 20.51 1.10 5.15
C SER A 107 21.22 1.18 3.80
N ALA A 108 20.58 1.74 2.78
CA ALA A 108 21.13 1.89 1.44
C ALA A 108 21.58 3.33 1.15
N ASP A 109 22.33 3.51 0.07
CA ASP A 109 22.84 4.81 -0.36
C ASP A 109 21.73 5.86 -0.52
N ALA A 110 22.05 7.14 -0.32
CA ALA A 110 21.13 8.28 -0.47
C ALA A 110 20.37 8.30 -1.81
N ASN A 111 20.91 7.65 -2.84
CA ASN A 111 20.29 7.49 -4.15
C ASN A 111 19.00 6.64 -4.14
N LEU A 112 18.64 5.98 -3.03
CA LEU A 112 17.39 5.22 -2.91
C LEU A 112 16.26 5.99 -2.21
N ALA A 113 16.56 7.15 -1.62
CA ALA A 113 15.58 7.92 -0.85
C ALA A 113 14.36 8.38 -1.68
N TYR A 114 14.52 8.56 -3.00
CA TYR A 114 13.42 8.93 -3.88
C TYR A 114 12.31 7.87 -3.93
N LEU A 115 12.62 6.60 -3.64
CA LEU A 115 11.63 5.51 -3.64
C LEU A 115 10.55 5.73 -2.57
N TYR A 116 10.85 6.41 -1.46
CA TYR A 116 9.83 6.76 -0.46
C TYR A 116 8.72 7.67 -1.01
N ALA A 117 8.99 8.41 -2.10
CA ALA A 117 7.97 9.24 -2.75
C ALA A 117 7.08 8.46 -3.73
N VAL A 118 7.51 7.26 -4.17
CA VAL A 118 6.78 6.49 -5.20
C VAL A 118 5.38 6.11 -4.74
N PRO A 119 5.17 5.47 -3.57
CA PRO A 119 3.81 5.12 -3.14
C PRO A 119 2.91 6.33 -2.86
N PRO A 120 3.34 7.37 -2.12
CA PRO A 120 2.55 8.57 -1.92
C PRO A 120 2.09 9.21 -3.22
N VAL A 121 2.99 9.38 -4.20
CA VAL A 121 2.65 10.01 -5.47
C VAL A 121 1.68 9.15 -6.28
N ALA A 122 1.90 7.84 -6.37
CA ALA A 122 1.00 6.94 -7.08
C ALA A 122 -0.42 6.96 -6.49
N LEU A 123 -0.53 6.98 -5.15
CA LEU A 123 -1.81 7.01 -4.45
C LEU A 123 -2.50 8.37 -4.53
N LEU A 124 -1.75 9.48 -4.47
CA LEU A 124 -2.28 10.83 -4.70
C LEU A 124 -2.88 10.93 -6.11
N LEU A 125 -2.19 10.44 -7.12
CA LEU A 125 -2.67 10.42 -8.50
C LEU A 125 -3.92 9.53 -8.65
N ALA A 126 -3.94 8.37 -8.00
CA ALA A 126 -5.10 7.49 -8.00
C ALA A 126 -6.33 8.14 -7.36
N GLY A 127 -6.16 8.77 -6.19
CA GLY A 127 -7.23 9.52 -5.52
C GLY A 127 -7.75 10.68 -6.36
N ALA A 128 -6.84 11.46 -6.96
CA ALA A 128 -7.19 12.54 -7.88
C ALA A 128 -7.97 12.04 -9.10
N ALA A 129 -7.56 10.91 -9.67
CA ALA A 129 -8.27 10.27 -10.79
C ALA A 129 -9.69 9.85 -10.40
N VAL A 130 -9.87 9.25 -9.21
CA VAL A 130 -11.20 8.89 -8.70
C VAL A 130 -12.07 10.12 -8.52
N ALA A 131 -11.58 11.19 -7.89
CA ALA A 131 -12.35 12.43 -7.72
C ALA A 131 -12.74 13.05 -9.07
N ALA A 132 -11.84 13.04 -10.07
CA ALA A 132 -12.11 13.53 -11.41
C ALA A 132 -13.18 12.70 -12.15
N ILE A 133 -13.15 11.37 -12.02
CA ILE A 133 -14.14 10.46 -12.64
C ILE A 133 -15.53 10.68 -12.04
N ASN A 134 -15.61 10.97 -10.74
CA ASN A 134 -16.88 11.22 -10.05
C ASN A 134 -17.30 12.71 -10.09
N ASP A 135 -16.60 13.53 -10.89
CA ASP A 135 -16.80 14.98 -11.04
C ASP A 135 -17.00 15.72 -9.71
N SER A 136 -16.21 15.33 -8.70
CA SER A 136 -16.32 15.89 -7.36
C SER A 136 -15.75 17.32 -7.34
N SER A 137 -16.56 18.28 -6.92
CA SER A 137 -16.15 19.67 -6.69
C SER A 137 -16.06 20.05 -5.22
N ASP A 138 -16.58 19.22 -4.30
CA ASP A 138 -16.35 19.38 -2.87
C ASP A 138 -15.12 18.55 -2.41
N PRO A 139 -14.18 19.15 -1.64
CA PRO A 139 -13.00 18.42 -1.15
C PRO A 139 -13.33 17.21 -0.28
N THR A 140 -14.41 17.27 0.52
CA THR A 140 -14.81 16.14 1.40
C THR A 140 -15.35 15.00 0.55
N ASP A 141 -16.18 15.30 -0.45
CA ASP A 141 -16.71 14.28 -1.37
C ASP A 141 -15.60 13.63 -2.19
N GLY A 142 -14.62 14.40 -2.66
CA GLY A 142 -13.44 13.86 -3.35
C GLY A 142 -12.61 12.93 -2.47
N ALA A 143 -12.40 13.30 -1.20
CA ALA A 143 -11.70 12.46 -0.23
C ALA A 143 -12.43 11.13 0.01
N LEU A 144 -13.75 11.19 0.24
CA LEU A 144 -14.57 10.01 0.50
C LEU A 144 -14.66 9.09 -0.72
N ALA A 145 -14.78 9.65 -1.92
CA ALA A 145 -14.78 8.87 -3.16
C ALA A 145 -13.47 8.07 -3.33
N ALA A 146 -12.33 8.70 -3.02
CA ALA A 146 -11.01 8.08 -3.11
C ALA A 146 -10.78 6.93 -2.11
N LEU A 147 -11.60 6.78 -1.06
CA LEU A 147 -11.52 5.60 -0.18
C LEU A 147 -11.80 4.29 -0.91
N GLY A 148 -12.47 4.34 -2.07
CA GLY A 148 -12.66 3.18 -2.95
C GLY A 148 -11.36 2.56 -3.46
N VAL A 149 -10.23 3.26 -3.37
CA VAL A 149 -8.87 2.76 -3.70
C VAL A 149 -8.42 1.66 -2.74
N VAL A 150 -8.81 1.75 -1.47
CA VAL A 150 -8.27 0.95 -0.38
C VAL A 150 -8.47 -0.55 -0.58
N PRO A 151 -9.67 -1.08 -0.91
CA PRO A 151 -9.88 -2.53 -0.93
C PRO A 151 -8.99 -3.28 -1.93
N ALA A 152 -8.85 -2.75 -3.15
CA ALA A 152 -8.04 -3.38 -4.19
C ALA A 152 -6.54 -3.26 -3.87
N TYR A 153 -6.09 -2.09 -3.40
CA TYR A 153 -4.71 -1.89 -2.97
C TYR A 153 -4.35 -2.79 -1.78
N PHE A 154 -5.24 -2.89 -0.79
CA PHE A 154 -5.11 -3.75 0.38
C PHE A 154 -4.93 -5.22 -0.01
N ALA A 155 -5.80 -5.74 -0.89
CA ALA A 155 -5.71 -7.12 -1.34
C ALA A 155 -4.36 -7.42 -2.00
N LEU A 156 -3.91 -6.54 -2.89
CA LEU A 156 -2.59 -6.66 -3.52
C LEU A 156 -1.45 -6.51 -2.51
N ALA A 157 -1.57 -5.60 -1.54
CA ALA A 157 -0.58 -5.41 -0.48
C ALA A 157 -0.48 -6.63 0.43
N VAL A 158 -1.56 -7.35 0.70
CA VAL A 158 -1.49 -8.63 1.42
C VAL A 158 -0.82 -9.69 0.54
N VAL A 159 -1.28 -9.85 -0.70
CA VAL A 159 -0.71 -10.82 -1.66
C VAL A 159 0.79 -10.60 -1.85
N GLY A 160 1.24 -9.35 -1.99
CA GLY A 160 2.64 -9.02 -2.21
C GLY A 160 3.56 -9.42 -1.04
N THR A 161 3.07 -9.39 0.21
CA THR A 161 3.88 -9.85 1.36
C THR A 161 4.28 -11.32 1.24
N VAL A 162 3.40 -12.14 0.67
CA VAL A 162 3.63 -13.57 0.43
C VAL A 162 4.35 -13.78 -0.91
N LEU A 163 3.93 -13.06 -1.95
CA LEU A 163 4.49 -13.19 -3.30
C LEU A 163 5.98 -12.86 -3.34
N PHE A 164 6.43 -11.85 -2.59
CA PHE A 164 7.82 -11.45 -2.54
C PHE A 164 8.63 -12.21 -1.47
N ALA A 165 8.06 -13.21 -0.81
CA ALA A 165 8.81 -14.02 0.15
C ALA A 165 9.84 -14.90 -0.57
N TYR A 166 11.01 -15.08 0.07
CA TYR A 166 12.08 -15.94 -0.41
C TYR A 166 12.54 -16.89 0.69
N GLY A 167 12.55 -18.20 0.43
CA GLY A 167 12.97 -19.23 1.39
C GLY A 167 14.49 -19.35 1.48
N VAL A 168 15.03 -19.46 2.69
CA VAL A 168 16.46 -19.64 2.96
C VAL A 168 16.68 -21.02 3.60
N GLY A 169 16.49 -22.08 2.81
CA GLY A 169 16.57 -23.46 3.31
C GLY A 169 15.72 -23.67 4.57
N ASP A 170 16.28 -24.38 5.56
CA ASP A 170 15.61 -24.63 6.85
C ASP A 170 15.66 -23.43 7.81
N ALA A 171 16.38 -22.36 7.47
CA ALA A 171 16.56 -21.20 8.35
C ALA A 171 15.33 -20.28 8.40
N GLY A 172 14.37 -20.44 7.48
CA GLY A 172 13.16 -19.61 7.40
C GLY A 172 13.05 -18.88 6.07
N SER A 173 12.45 -17.69 6.06
CA SER A 173 12.26 -16.89 4.84
C SER A 173 12.52 -15.41 5.05
N VAL A 174 12.94 -14.73 4.00
CA VAL A 174 13.05 -13.27 3.91
C VAL A 174 11.79 -12.74 3.22
N HIS A 175 11.06 -11.84 3.87
CA HIS A 175 9.80 -11.32 3.35
C HIS A 175 9.45 -9.96 3.96
N PRO A 176 8.58 -9.16 3.32
CA PRO A 176 7.96 -8.02 3.99
C PRO A 176 7.19 -8.48 5.24
N ASP A 177 7.25 -7.71 6.32
CA ASP A 177 6.47 -8.00 7.51
C ASP A 177 4.96 -8.03 7.19
N TYR A 178 4.27 -9.11 7.57
CA TYR A 178 2.87 -9.33 7.18
C TYR A 178 1.92 -8.31 7.80
N VAL A 179 2.15 -7.95 9.06
CA VAL A 179 1.24 -7.08 9.82
C VAL A 179 1.36 -5.65 9.31
N THR A 180 2.57 -5.11 9.23
CA THR A 180 2.81 -3.77 8.70
C THR A 180 2.60 -3.72 7.20
N GLY A 181 2.84 -4.81 6.44
CA GLY A 181 2.46 -4.94 5.04
C GLY A 181 0.96 -4.76 4.82
N ALA A 182 0.12 -5.42 5.62
CA ALA A 182 -1.33 -5.26 5.53
C ALA A 182 -1.80 -3.89 6.05
N LEU A 183 -1.31 -3.45 7.22
CA LEU A 183 -1.80 -2.25 7.89
C LEU A 183 -1.20 -0.97 7.31
N LEU A 184 0.12 -0.85 7.20
CA LEU A 184 0.75 0.37 6.68
C LEU A 184 0.58 0.45 5.17
N ALA A 185 1.11 -0.52 4.43
CA ALA A 185 1.06 -0.46 2.97
C ALA A 185 -0.36 -0.68 2.44
N GLY A 186 -1.10 -1.65 2.97
CA GLY A 186 -2.42 -2.00 2.47
C GLY A 186 -3.57 -1.08 2.90
N LEU A 187 -3.48 -0.41 4.06
CA LEU A 187 -4.60 0.36 4.61
C LEU A 187 -4.25 1.83 4.84
N VAL A 188 -3.25 2.13 5.66
CA VAL A 188 -2.92 3.51 6.06
C VAL A 188 -2.49 4.34 4.85
N TYR A 189 -1.56 3.84 4.04
CA TYR A 189 -1.08 4.55 2.87
C TYR A 189 -2.20 4.90 1.87
N PRO A 190 -2.96 3.92 1.33
CA PRO A 190 -4.00 4.22 0.35
C PRO A 190 -5.12 5.07 0.95
N ALA A 191 -5.48 4.87 2.22
CA ALA A 191 -6.50 5.69 2.87
C ALA A 191 -6.03 7.15 3.00
N VAL A 192 -4.80 7.40 3.43
CA VAL A 192 -4.28 8.76 3.62
C VAL A 192 -4.01 9.43 2.27
N PHE A 193 -3.12 8.87 1.46
CA PHE A 193 -2.67 9.52 0.23
C PHE A 193 -3.74 9.49 -0.86
N GLY A 194 -4.57 8.44 -0.93
CA GLY A 194 -5.73 8.42 -1.81
C GLY A 194 -6.72 9.53 -1.47
N SER A 195 -7.13 9.64 -0.20
CA SER A 195 -8.08 10.68 0.23
C SER A 195 -7.52 12.09 0.03
N VAL A 196 -6.24 12.32 0.33
CA VAL A 196 -5.60 13.62 0.09
C VAL A 196 -5.58 13.96 -1.40
N GLY A 197 -5.27 12.99 -2.27
CA GLY A 197 -5.29 13.19 -3.72
C GLY A 197 -6.67 13.57 -4.24
N GLY A 198 -7.71 12.88 -3.76
CA GLY A 198 -9.10 13.20 -4.10
C GLY A 198 -9.52 14.59 -3.62
N ALA A 199 -9.20 14.95 -2.37
CA ALA A 199 -9.52 16.25 -1.80
C ALA A 199 -8.86 17.41 -2.57
N LEU A 200 -7.57 17.27 -2.90
CA LEU A 200 -6.82 18.29 -3.64
C LEU A 200 -7.38 18.49 -5.05
N ALA A 201 -7.71 17.41 -5.75
CA ALA A 201 -8.28 17.49 -7.10
C ALA A 201 -9.65 18.20 -7.11
N SER A 202 -10.51 17.89 -6.15
CA SER A 202 -11.81 18.57 -6.01
C SER A 202 -11.64 20.05 -5.64
N ALA A 203 -10.71 20.36 -4.73
CA ALA A 203 -10.45 21.75 -4.32
C ALA A 203 -10.00 22.63 -5.50
N VAL A 204 -9.14 22.12 -6.38
CA VAL A 204 -8.70 22.83 -7.59
C VAL A 204 -9.86 23.08 -8.56
N ARG A 205 -10.86 22.20 -8.61
CA ARG A 205 -12.06 22.36 -9.44
C ARG A 205 -13.08 23.34 -8.86
N SER A 206 -13.03 23.57 -7.55
CA SER A 206 -13.94 24.48 -6.83
C SER A 206 -13.54 25.95 -6.88
N ALA A 207 -12.29 26.24 -7.30
CA ALA A 207 -11.71 27.57 -7.42
C ALA A 207 -11.93 28.18 -8.81
#